data_AF-A0A2P6WD20-F1
#
_entry.id   AF-A0A2P6WD20-F1
#
_cell.length_a   1.000
_cell.length_b   1.000
_cell.length_c   1.000
_cell.angle_alpha   90.00
_cell.angle_beta   90.00
_cell.angle_gamma   90.00
#
_symmetry.space_group_name_H-M   'P 1'
#
loop_
_entity.id
_entity.type
_entity.pdbx_description
1 polymer ?
#
loop_
_entity_poly.entity_id
_entity_poly.type
_entity_poly.pdbx_seq_one_letter_code
_entity_poly.pdbx_strand_id
1 'polypeptide(L)'
;MSQKKKNLVCTCILILGLMLATGRLFANPESQAHPAADAASPHAAGAEKAPGHDLGEVSNHAEQGHSEGVATEEEEEEENAQFKYSSIVQAVAAKTGFSKEAVYWGFLCVNFAILAGALGWVIRKALPRGFAPRTEEIQKGFEDARKASAEASARLSEIEGRLAKLDVEITEIRTAAEADFAAEEQRIKAAAEQDAMNVIASAEQEISEAVRAAQRELKCYVADLAVGLAEKKIKVDEVTDQALVHGFAAQLGKDGQ
;
A
#
# COMPACT_ATOMS: atom_id res chain seq x y z
N MET A 1 34.59 -57.20 -36.85
CA MET A 1 34.03 -56.08 -36.05
C MET A 1 35.03 -54.94 -35.75
N SER A 2 36.19 -54.86 -36.42
CA SER A 2 37.27 -53.89 -36.08
C SER A 2 37.15 -52.52 -36.77
N GLN A 3 36.47 -52.42 -37.92
CA GLN A 3 36.37 -51.17 -38.70
C GLN A 3 35.31 -50.18 -38.17
N LYS A 4 34.15 -50.66 -37.70
CA LYS A 4 33.10 -49.78 -37.14
C LYS A 4 33.51 -49.06 -35.86
N LYS A 5 34.33 -49.70 -35.00
CA LYS A 5 34.87 -49.07 -33.79
C LYS A 5 35.94 -48.01 -34.12
N LYS A 6 36.75 -48.23 -35.16
CA LYS A 6 37.73 -47.25 -35.64
C LYS A 6 37.04 -45.98 -36.18
N ASN A 7 35.96 -46.12 -36.94
CA ASN A 7 35.25 -44.96 -37.50
C ASN A 7 34.48 -44.17 -36.43
N LEU A 8 33.94 -44.84 -35.40
CA LEU A 8 33.26 -44.20 -34.25
C LEU A 8 34.25 -43.47 -33.32
N VAL A 9 35.42 -44.06 -33.06
CA VAL A 9 36.47 -43.41 -32.27
C VAL A 9 37.06 -42.21 -33.01
N CYS A 10 37.22 -42.30 -34.34
CA CYS A 10 37.74 -41.20 -35.15
C CYS A 10 36.74 -40.01 -35.23
N THR A 11 35.42 -40.29 -35.30
CA THR A 11 34.40 -39.22 -35.25
C THR A 11 34.30 -38.59 -33.85
N CYS A 12 34.43 -39.37 -32.78
CA CYS A 12 34.47 -38.81 -31.42
C CYS A 12 35.73 -37.96 -31.16
N ILE A 13 36.90 -38.35 -31.67
CA ILE A 13 38.14 -37.56 -31.53
C ILE A 13 38.07 -36.25 -32.33
N LEU A 14 37.44 -36.26 -33.51
CA LEU A 14 37.22 -35.03 -34.30
C LEU A 14 36.22 -34.08 -33.63
N ILE A 15 35.16 -34.59 -33.00
CA ILE A 15 34.17 -33.78 -32.27
C ILE A 15 34.76 -33.24 -30.96
N LEU A 16 35.59 -34.04 -30.26
CA LEU A 16 36.27 -33.60 -29.03
C LEU A 16 37.38 -32.58 -29.34
N GLY A 17 38.12 -32.72 -30.44
CA GLY A 17 39.12 -31.76 -30.90
C GLY A 17 38.52 -30.41 -31.31
N LEU A 18 37.32 -30.41 -31.90
CA LEU A 18 36.61 -29.18 -32.28
C LEU A 18 36.04 -28.43 -31.05
N MET A 19 35.71 -29.15 -29.97
CA MET A 19 35.22 -28.56 -28.71
C MET A 19 36.33 -28.00 -27.81
N LEU A 20 37.58 -28.47 -27.92
CA LEU A 20 38.72 -27.94 -27.15
C LEU A 20 39.35 -26.68 -27.75
N ALA A 21 39.13 -26.39 -29.04
CA ALA A 21 39.68 -25.21 -29.71
C ALA A 21 38.89 -23.91 -29.44
N THR A 22 37.64 -24.01 -28.96
CA THR A 22 36.78 -22.85 -28.67
C THR A 22 36.69 -22.50 -27.18
N GLY A 23 37.44 -23.20 -26.32
CA GLY A 23 37.32 -23.13 -24.86
C GLY A 23 38.31 -22.23 -24.12
N ARG A 24 39.03 -21.34 -24.80
CA ARG A 24 40.07 -20.50 -24.18
C ARG A 24 39.99 -19.05 -24.67
N LEU A 25 38.92 -18.35 -24.33
CA LEU A 25 38.95 -16.87 -24.29
C LEU A 25 37.74 -16.32 -23.50
N PHE A 26 37.65 -16.59 -22.19
CA PHE A 26 37.09 -15.63 -21.22
C PHE A 26 37.33 -16.14 -19.79
N ALA A 27 38.41 -15.67 -19.17
CA ALA A 27 38.67 -15.84 -17.75
C ALA A 27 39.55 -14.67 -17.25
N ASN A 28 38.94 -13.66 -16.63
CA ASN A 28 39.42 -12.95 -15.44
C ASN A 28 38.34 -11.96 -14.92
N PRO A 29 38.42 -11.43 -13.67
CA PRO A 29 37.29 -11.39 -12.75
C PRO A 29 36.96 -9.97 -12.27
N GLU A 30 36.03 -9.88 -11.31
CA GLU A 30 35.82 -8.79 -10.36
C GLU A 30 35.54 -7.37 -10.90
N SER A 31 34.28 -6.94 -10.76
CA SER A 31 34.02 -5.58 -10.30
C SER A 31 32.77 -5.55 -9.42
N GLN A 32 32.87 -4.73 -8.39
CA GLN A 32 32.24 -4.86 -7.08
C GLN A 32 30.79 -4.36 -7.05
N ALA A 33 30.02 -5.02 -6.18
CA ALA A 33 28.74 -4.53 -5.70
C ALA A 33 28.93 -3.34 -4.76
N HIS A 34 28.12 -2.30 -4.93
CA HIS A 34 27.78 -1.35 -3.87
C HIS A 34 26.27 -1.44 -3.57
N PRO A 35 25.85 -1.36 -2.29
CA PRO A 35 24.46 -1.47 -1.90
C PRO A 35 23.73 -0.13 -1.99
N ALA A 36 22.46 -0.17 -2.41
CA ALA A 36 21.51 0.93 -2.27
C ALA A 36 20.85 0.85 -0.89
N ALA A 37 20.80 1.97 -0.18
CA ALA A 37 19.96 2.18 0.99
C ALA A 37 18.91 3.26 0.68
N ASP A 38 17.71 3.03 1.18
CA ASP A 38 16.52 3.86 1.13
C ASP A 38 16.73 5.31 1.60
N ALA A 39 16.01 6.27 0.99
CA ALA A 39 14.87 6.95 1.65
C ALA A 39 14.43 8.25 0.92
N ALA A 40 13.10 8.38 0.82
CA ALA A 40 12.30 9.61 0.88
C ALA A 40 12.26 10.60 -0.31
N SER A 41 11.10 10.59 -0.97
CA SER A 41 10.38 11.74 -1.57
C SER A 41 9.87 12.72 -0.48
N PRO A 42 9.35 13.96 -0.75
CA PRO A 42 8.42 14.26 -1.86
C PRO A 42 8.30 15.71 -2.44
N HIS A 43 7.48 15.79 -3.52
CA HIS A 43 6.70 16.93 -4.08
C HIS A 43 7.44 18.02 -4.89
N ALA A 44 6.90 18.66 -5.95
CA ALA A 44 5.70 18.53 -6.79
C ALA A 44 5.78 19.59 -7.94
N ALA A 45 4.85 19.49 -8.91
CA ALA A 45 4.49 20.40 -10.02
C ALA A 45 5.37 20.31 -11.30
N GLY A 46 4.87 20.16 -12.53
CA GLY A 46 3.52 20.23 -13.09
C GLY A 46 3.47 21.25 -14.25
N ALA A 47 3.48 20.80 -15.51
CA ALA A 47 3.00 21.45 -16.77
C ALA A 47 3.51 20.62 -17.97
N GLU A 48 2.71 19.86 -18.71
CA GLU A 48 1.71 20.21 -19.75
C GLU A 48 2.29 20.49 -21.17
N LYS A 49 2.20 19.44 -22.01
CA LYS A 49 1.86 19.29 -23.45
C LYS A 49 2.32 20.29 -24.54
N ALA A 50 2.81 19.66 -25.63
CA ALA A 50 3.22 20.04 -27.00
C ALA A 50 2.23 20.94 -27.81
N PRO A 51 2.44 21.34 -29.12
CA PRO A 51 3.41 20.85 -30.14
C PRO A 51 3.98 21.89 -31.17
N GLY A 52 4.88 21.43 -32.06
CA GLY A 52 4.92 21.92 -33.47
C GLY A 52 6.29 22.27 -34.11
N HIS A 53 6.49 21.71 -35.33
CA HIS A 53 7.33 22.18 -36.46
C HIS A 53 8.87 22.21 -36.26
N ASP A 54 9.74 21.90 -37.23
CA ASP A 54 9.62 21.67 -38.67
C ASP A 54 10.88 20.92 -39.19
N LEU A 55 10.74 20.46 -40.42
CA LEU A 55 11.59 19.76 -41.38
C LEU A 55 13.09 20.11 -41.50
N GLY A 56 13.82 19.14 -42.08
CA GLY A 56 15.13 19.28 -42.73
C GLY A 56 16.27 19.13 -41.74
N GLU A 57 17.19 18.18 -41.87
CA GLU A 57 18.06 18.01 -43.02
C GLU A 57 18.74 16.64 -42.91
N VAL A 58 18.43 15.74 -43.83
CA VAL A 58 19.33 14.65 -44.21
C VAL A 58 20.24 15.27 -45.26
N SER A 59 21.50 15.53 -44.92
CA SER A 59 22.52 15.76 -45.92
C SER A 59 23.65 14.78 -45.72
N ASN A 60 23.77 13.92 -46.72
CA ASN A 60 24.80 12.94 -46.93
C ASN A 60 26.17 13.64 -47.04
N HIS A 61 27.16 13.13 -46.32
CA HIS A 61 28.54 13.17 -46.81
C HIS A 61 28.96 11.76 -47.18
N ALA A 62 28.56 11.38 -48.41
CA ALA A 62 29.24 10.40 -49.22
C ALA A 62 30.30 11.15 -50.06
N GLU A 63 31.51 10.59 -50.02
CA GLU A 63 32.47 10.45 -51.12
C GLU A 63 32.89 11.69 -51.95
N GLN A 64 34.09 12.17 -51.63
CA GLN A 64 35.16 12.30 -52.64
C GLN A 64 35.47 10.86 -53.11
N GLY A 65 35.53 10.52 -54.39
CA GLY A 65 36.10 11.28 -55.49
C GLY A 65 37.16 10.39 -56.15
N HIS A 66 36.70 9.61 -57.14
CA HIS A 66 37.42 9.16 -58.34
C HIS A 66 38.73 8.37 -58.20
N SER A 67 38.65 7.07 -58.54
CA SER A 67 39.54 6.51 -59.56
C SER A 67 38.80 5.44 -60.36
N GLU A 68 38.51 5.76 -61.62
CA GLU A 68 38.01 4.83 -62.64
C GLU A 68 39.02 3.70 -62.92
N GLY A 69 38.47 2.51 -63.15
CA GLY A 69 39.17 1.33 -63.67
C GLY A 69 38.17 0.23 -63.98
N VAL A 70 37.71 0.21 -65.23
CA VAL A 70 36.74 -0.72 -65.85
C VAL A 70 37.34 -2.12 -66.03
N ALA A 71 36.46 -3.14 -66.08
CA ALA A 71 36.67 -4.56 -66.40
C ALA A 71 37.35 -5.36 -65.26
N THR A 72 36.89 -6.54 -64.86
CA THR A 72 36.62 -7.71 -65.71
C THR A 72 35.73 -8.69 -64.93
N GLU A 73 34.48 -8.83 -65.35
CA GLU A 73 33.67 -10.02 -65.05
C GLU A 73 34.21 -11.15 -65.94
N GLU A 74 35.25 -11.89 -65.52
CA GLU A 74 35.67 -13.13 -66.21
C GLU A 74 36.79 -13.94 -65.49
N GLU A 75 37.36 -13.48 -64.37
CA GLU A 75 38.55 -14.13 -63.77
C GLU A 75 38.31 -15.05 -62.55
N GLU A 76 37.05 -15.24 -62.09
CA GLU A 76 36.77 -16.18 -60.97
C GLU A 76 36.40 -17.61 -61.42
N GLU A 77 36.22 -17.85 -62.73
CA GLU A 77 35.90 -19.19 -63.25
C GLU A 77 37.11 -20.15 -63.28
N GLU A 78 38.34 -19.63 -63.42
CA GLU A 78 39.54 -20.47 -63.59
C GLU A 78 40.09 -21.01 -62.25
N GLU A 79 40.04 -20.26 -61.15
CA GLU A 79 40.53 -20.76 -59.85
C GLU A 79 39.63 -21.87 -59.27
N ASN A 80 38.32 -21.82 -59.58
CA ASN A 80 37.37 -22.88 -59.24
C ASN A 80 37.44 -24.08 -60.20
N ALA A 81 38.14 -23.98 -61.34
CA ALA A 81 38.32 -25.11 -62.25
C ALA A 81 39.21 -26.21 -61.64
N GLN A 82 40.13 -25.85 -60.74
CA GLN A 82 40.99 -26.80 -60.03
C GLN A 82 40.18 -27.72 -59.09
N PHE A 83 39.07 -27.23 -58.52
CA PHE A 83 38.18 -28.03 -57.67
C PHE A 83 37.20 -28.93 -58.44
N LYS A 84 36.96 -28.66 -59.74
CA LYS A 84 36.10 -29.48 -60.61
C LYS A 84 36.69 -30.87 -60.95
N TYR A 85 37.97 -31.09 -60.68
CA TYR A 85 38.72 -32.27 -61.12
C TYR A 85 39.46 -33.03 -60.01
N SER A 86 38.84 -33.15 -58.83
CA SER A 86 39.27 -34.13 -57.82
C SER A 86 39.31 -35.56 -58.40
N SER A 87 40.30 -36.36 -58.01
CA SER A 87 40.53 -37.75 -58.46
C SER A 87 39.31 -38.67 -58.27
N ILE A 88 38.40 -38.31 -57.36
CA ILE A 88 37.13 -39.02 -57.13
C ILE A 88 36.10 -38.71 -58.24
N VAL A 89 36.04 -37.46 -58.70
CA VAL A 89 35.14 -37.04 -59.80
C VAL A 89 35.61 -37.63 -61.13
N GLN A 90 36.93 -37.66 -61.36
CA GLN A 90 37.52 -38.27 -62.55
C GLN A 90 37.33 -39.80 -62.59
N ALA A 91 37.51 -40.50 -61.46
CA ALA A 91 37.34 -41.96 -61.38
C ALA A 91 35.88 -42.40 -61.59
N VAL A 92 34.90 -41.60 -61.13
CA VAL A 92 33.47 -41.90 -61.32
C VAL A 92 33.04 -41.59 -62.75
N ALA A 93 33.50 -40.49 -63.35
CA ALA A 93 33.22 -40.14 -64.75
C ALA A 93 33.77 -41.20 -65.73
N ALA A 94 34.97 -41.72 -65.47
CA ALA A 94 35.60 -42.75 -66.31
C ALA A 94 34.84 -44.09 -66.31
N LYS A 95 34.07 -44.39 -65.26
CA LYS A 95 33.36 -45.67 -65.11
C LYS A 95 31.89 -45.62 -65.52
N THR A 96 31.34 -44.43 -65.73
CA THR A 96 29.90 -44.22 -66.01
C THR A 96 29.60 -43.54 -67.35
N GLY A 97 30.59 -42.97 -68.05
CA GLY A 97 30.42 -42.45 -69.41
C GLY A 97 29.60 -41.16 -69.53
N PHE A 98 29.24 -40.51 -68.43
CA PHE A 98 28.53 -39.22 -68.42
C PHE A 98 29.50 -38.03 -68.43
N SER A 99 29.05 -36.88 -68.95
CA SER A 99 29.86 -35.65 -69.03
C SER A 99 30.34 -35.20 -67.65
N LYS A 100 31.56 -34.65 -67.60
CA LYS A 100 32.24 -34.24 -66.34
C LYS A 100 31.42 -33.21 -65.54
N GLU A 101 30.64 -32.40 -66.25
CA GLU A 101 29.71 -31.41 -65.68
C GLU A 101 28.53 -32.06 -64.93
N ALA A 102 27.96 -33.14 -65.45
CA ALA A 102 26.83 -33.84 -64.80
C ALA A 102 27.25 -34.51 -63.48
N VAL A 103 28.47 -35.07 -63.44
CA VAL A 103 29.01 -35.69 -62.22
C VAL A 103 29.31 -34.64 -61.14
N TYR A 104 29.82 -33.47 -61.54
CA TYR A 104 30.08 -32.34 -60.63
C TYR A 104 28.77 -31.80 -60.02
N TRP A 105 27.77 -31.49 -60.85
CA TRP A 105 26.45 -31.05 -60.37
C TRP A 105 25.77 -32.11 -59.50
N GLY A 106 25.89 -33.40 -59.86
CA GLY A 106 25.40 -34.50 -59.02
C GLY A 106 26.04 -34.55 -57.64
N PHE A 107 27.36 -34.40 -57.55
CA PHE A 107 28.07 -34.39 -56.26
C PHE A 107 27.68 -33.17 -55.42
N LEU A 108 27.53 -32.00 -56.04
CA LEU A 108 27.11 -30.78 -55.37
C LEU A 108 25.66 -30.90 -54.85
N CYS A 109 24.73 -31.40 -55.67
CA CYS A 109 23.35 -31.66 -55.25
C CYS A 109 23.27 -32.67 -54.11
N VAL A 110 24.08 -33.74 -54.13
CA VAL A 110 24.12 -34.73 -53.05
C VAL A 110 24.72 -34.13 -51.78
N ASN A 111 25.81 -33.36 -51.88
CA ASN A 111 26.41 -32.66 -50.74
C ASN A 111 25.41 -31.66 -50.12
N PHE A 112 24.75 -30.86 -50.95
CA PHE A 112 23.71 -29.94 -50.53
C PHE A 112 22.53 -30.66 -49.88
N ALA A 113 22.06 -31.77 -50.45
CA ALA A 113 20.97 -32.57 -49.86
C ALA A 113 21.35 -33.15 -48.49
N ILE A 114 22.60 -33.61 -48.32
CA ILE A 114 23.12 -34.07 -47.03
C ILE A 114 23.20 -32.92 -46.03
N LEU A 115 23.72 -31.76 -46.43
CA LEU A 115 23.84 -30.58 -45.58
C LEU A 115 22.47 -30.02 -45.20
N ALA A 116 21.56 -29.88 -46.16
CA ALA A 116 20.19 -29.43 -45.94
C ALA A 116 19.41 -30.42 -45.07
N GLY A 117 19.62 -31.73 -45.24
CA GLY A 117 19.04 -32.76 -44.38
C GLY A 117 19.55 -32.68 -42.95
N ALA A 118 20.86 -32.53 -42.76
CA ALA A 118 21.47 -32.35 -41.44
C ALA A 118 21.00 -31.05 -40.76
N LEU A 119 20.99 -29.94 -41.49
CA LEU A 119 20.51 -28.65 -41.01
C LEU A 119 19.02 -28.69 -40.65
N GLY A 120 18.18 -29.28 -41.52
CA GLY A 120 16.76 -29.46 -41.26
C GLY A 120 16.49 -30.34 -40.03
N TRP A 121 17.30 -31.37 -39.80
CA TRP A 121 17.21 -32.19 -38.59
C TRP A 121 17.58 -31.42 -37.32
N VAL A 122 18.65 -30.62 -37.36
CA VAL A 122 19.06 -29.76 -36.23
C VAL A 122 18.01 -28.71 -35.93
N ILE A 123 17.52 -27.99 -36.95
CA ILE A 123 16.48 -26.97 -36.81
C ILE A 123 15.22 -27.59 -36.22
N ARG A 124 14.73 -28.71 -36.77
CA ARG A 124 13.51 -29.37 -36.26
C ARG A 124 13.63 -29.83 -34.81
N LYS A 125 14.84 -30.12 -34.33
CA LYS A 125 15.11 -30.50 -32.94
C LYS A 125 15.34 -29.30 -32.02
N ALA A 126 15.93 -28.21 -32.51
CA ALA A 126 16.29 -27.04 -31.72
C ALA A 126 15.17 -26.00 -31.62
N LEU A 127 14.37 -25.80 -32.68
CA LEU A 127 13.28 -24.82 -32.74
C LEU A 127 12.25 -24.98 -31.61
N PRO A 128 11.65 -26.18 -31.39
CA PRO A 128 10.66 -26.34 -30.34
C PRO A 128 11.25 -26.14 -28.95
N ARG A 129 12.57 -26.33 -28.78
CA ARG A 129 13.25 -26.18 -27.49
C ARG A 129 13.45 -24.71 -27.08
N GLY A 130 13.46 -23.78 -28.04
CA GLY A 130 13.65 -22.35 -27.78
C GLY A 130 12.35 -21.55 -27.58
N PHE A 131 11.26 -21.92 -28.27
CA PHE A 131 9.99 -21.16 -28.25
C PHE A 131 8.91 -21.73 -27.32
N ALA A 132 8.93 -23.04 -27.04
CA ALA A 132 8.02 -23.65 -26.07
C ALA A 132 8.08 -23.00 -24.67
N PRO A 133 9.27 -22.80 -24.04
CA PRO A 133 9.32 -22.21 -22.70
C PRO A 133 8.80 -20.77 -22.67
N ARG A 134 9.02 -19.99 -23.73
CA ARG A 134 8.51 -18.62 -23.83
C ARG A 134 6.98 -18.59 -23.95
N THR A 135 6.40 -19.53 -24.68
CA THR A 135 4.94 -19.63 -24.83
C THR A 135 4.29 -20.05 -23.51
N GLU A 136 4.89 -21.02 -22.81
CA GLU A 136 4.46 -21.44 -21.47
C GLU A 136 4.58 -20.30 -20.45
N GLU A 137 5.65 -19.52 -20.48
CA GLU A 137 5.84 -18.35 -19.61
C GLU A 137 4.80 -17.26 -19.87
N ILE A 138 4.50 -16.95 -21.13
CA ILE A 138 3.44 -16.00 -21.50
C ILE A 138 2.07 -16.50 -21.03
N GLN A 139 1.76 -17.77 -21.27
CA GLN A 139 0.49 -18.35 -20.85
C GLN A 139 0.35 -18.33 -19.32
N LYS A 140 1.41 -18.71 -18.61
CA LYS A 140 1.47 -18.63 -17.15
C LYS A 140 1.31 -17.19 -16.66
N GLY A 141 1.96 -16.22 -17.30
CA GLY A 141 1.83 -14.81 -16.99
C GLY A 141 0.40 -14.29 -17.16
N PHE A 142 -0.31 -14.72 -18.22
CA PHE A 142 -1.72 -14.39 -18.40
C PHE A 142 -2.63 -15.04 -17.34
N GLU A 143 -2.38 -16.30 -16.98
CA GLU A 143 -3.12 -16.99 -15.93
C GLU A 143 -2.90 -16.37 -14.55
N ASP A 144 -1.66 -16.02 -14.22
CA ASP A 144 -1.31 -15.37 -12.96
C ASP A 144 -1.88 -13.95 -12.90
N ALA A 145 -1.82 -13.19 -13.98
CA ALA A 145 -2.46 -11.87 -14.07
C ALA A 145 -4.00 -11.96 -13.92
N ARG A 146 -4.63 -12.97 -14.52
CA ARG A 146 -6.07 -13.21 -14.37
C ARG A 146 -6.43 -13.57 -12.93
N LYS A 147 -5.64 -14.44 -12.29
CA LYS A 147 -5.83 -14.80 -10.87
C LYS A 147 -5.66 -13.58 -9.96
N ALA A 148 -4.61 -12.79 -10.16
CA ALA A 148 -4.36 -11.57 -9.40
C ALA A 148 -5.49 -10.55 -9.57
N SER A 149 -6.00 -10.38 -10.80
CA SER A 149 -7.15 -9.50 -11.05
C SER A 149 -8.42 -10.02 -10.37
N ALA A 150 -8.69 -11.32 -10.44
CA ALA A 150 -9.87 -11.91 -9.80
C ALA A 150 -9.81 -11.79 -8.27
N GLU A 151 -8.64 -12.01 -7.68
CA GLU A 151 -8.41 -11.84 -6.25
C GLU A 151 -8.56 -10.36 -5.83
N ALA A 152 -8.02 -9.43 -6.60
CA ALA A 152 -8.18 -7.99 -6.35
C ALA A 152 -9.65 -7.57 -6.42
N SER A 153 -10.40 -8.03 -7.43
CA SER A 153 -11.83 -7.77 -7.54
C SER A 153 -12.64 -8.38 -6.39
N ALA A 154 -12.29 -9.60 -5.94
CA ALA A 154 -12.93 -10.23 -4.79
C ALA A 154 -12.69 -9.44 -3.50
N ARG A 155 -11.45 -9.00 -3.26
CA ARG A 155 -11.09 -8.15 -2.10
C ARG A 155 -11.79 -6.80 -2.16
N LEU A 156 -11.89 -6.19 -3.34
CA LEU A 156 -12.61 -4.93 -3.52
C LEU A 156 -14.08 -5.10 -3.15
N SER A 157 -14.76 -6.14 -3.66
CA SER A 157 -16.16 -6.41 -3.35
C SER A 157 -16.38 -6.69 -1.86
N GLU A 158 -15.45 -7.38 -1.19
CA GLU A 158 -15.51 -7.59 0.25
C GLU A 158 -15.39 -6.27 1.02
N ILE A 159 -14.44 -5.41 0.64
CA ILE A 159 -14.25 -4.10 1.27
C ILE A 159 -15.47 -3.21 1.04
N GLU A 160 -16.01 -3.16 -0.18
CA GLU A 160 -17.24 -2.44 -0.49
C GLU A 160 -18.42 -2.93 0.35
N GLY A 161 -18.56 -4.26 0.51
CA GLY A 161 -19.58 -4.85 1.38
C GLY A 161 -19.40 -4.45 2.85
N ARG A 162 -18.16 -4.42 3.34
CA ARG A 162 -17.85 -3.96 4.71
C ARG A 162 -18.14 -2.46 4.88
N LEU A 163 -17.80 -1.63 3.90
CA LEU A 163 -18.08 -0.20 3.92
C LEU A 163 -19.58 0.08 3.92
N ALA A 164 -20.35 -0.59 3.06
CA ALA A 164 -21.81 -0.46 3.04
C ALA A 164 -22.44 -0.88 4.38
N LYS A 165 -21.90 -1.93 5.03
CA LYS A 165 -22.34 -2.32 6.37
C LYS A 165 -22.01 -1.26 7.43
N LEU A 166 -20.80 -0.70 7.38
CA LEU A 166 -20.39 0.37 8.30
C LEU A 166 -21.26 1.62 8.14
N ASP A 167 -21.65 1.98 6.92
CA ASP A 167 -22.56 3.11 6.70
C ASP A 167 -23.91 2.88 7.38
N VAL A 168 -24.46 1.67 7.30
CA VAL A 168 -25.70 1.30 8.01
C VAL A 168 -25.50 1.38 9.52
N GLU A 169 -24.43 0.78 10.06
CA GLU A 169 -24.13 0.82 11.50
C GLU A 169 -23.94 2.26 12.01
N ILE A 170 -23.31 3.14 11.23
CA ILE A 170 -23.15 4.56 11.57
C ILE A 170 -24.51 5.25 11.63
N THR A 171 -25.40 4.99 10.66
CA THR A 171 -26.74 5.58 10.68
C THR A 171 -27.55 5.08 11.87
N GLU A 172 -27.46 3.79 12.20
CA GLU A 172 -28.12 3.22 13.38
C GLU A 172 -27.60 3.85 14.67
N ILE A 173 -26.28 3.93 14.85
CA ILE A 173 -25.66 4.58 16.03
C ILE A 173 -26.11 6.04 16.12
N ARG A 174 -26.13 6.76 15.01
CA ARG A 174 -26.55 8.17 15.00
C ARG A 174 -28.01 8.33 15.40
N THR A 175 -28.91 7.53 14.83
CA THR A 175 -30.34 7.59 15.16
C THR A 175 -30.61 7.19 16.61
N ALA A 176 -29.92 6.17 17.12
CA ALA A 176 -30.00 5.77 18.52
C ALA A 176 -29.48 6.88 19.45
N ALA A 177 -28.33 7.47 19.13
CA ALA A 177 -27.77 8.58 19.91
C ALA A 177 -28.70 9.80 19.92
N GLU A 178 -29.28 10.18 18.78
CA GLU A 178 -30.24 11.29 18.70
C GLU A 178 -31.49 11.02 19.56
N ALA A 179 -32.00 9.78 19.57
CA ALA A 179 -33.12 9.39 20.43
C ALA A 179 -32.75 9.40 21.93
N ASP A 180 -31.58 8.86 22.28
CA ASP A 180 -31.07 8.82 23.66
C ASP A 180 -30.82 10.23 24.19
N PHE A 181 -30.24 11.13 23.38
CA PHE A 181 -30.05 12.52 23.75
C PHE A 181 -31.37 13.23 24.01
N ALA A 182 -32.39 13.03 23.16
CA ALA A 182 -33.69 13.65 23.36
C ALA A 182 -34.39 13.15 24.64
N ALA A 183 -34.29 11.85 24.93
CA ALA A 183 -34.85 11.27 26.16
C ALA A 183 -34.11 11.77 27.41
N GLU A 184 -32.77 11.82 27.35
CA GLU A 184 -31.94 12.28 28.46
C GLU A 184 -32.09 13.79 28.69
N GLU A 185 -32.24 14.60 27.64
CA GLU A 185 -32.53 16.03 27.76
C GLU A 185 -33.84 16.26 28.53
N GLN A 186 -34.89 15.51 28.21
CA GLN A 186 -36.16 15.58 28.94
C GLN A 186 -36.01 15.17 30.40
N ARG A 187 -35.26 14.09 30.66
CA ARG A 187 -35.00 13.60 32.02
C ARG A 187 -34.22 14.62 32.85
N ILE A 188 -33.17 15.22 32.28
CA ILE A 188 -32.36 16.25 32.93
C ILE A 188 -33.21 17.49 33.20
N LYS A 189 -34.03 17.95 32.25
CA LYS A 189 -34.93 19.08 32.44
C LYS A 189 -35.91 18.83 33.59
N ALA A 190 -36.58 17.68 33.60
CA ALA A 190 -37.51 17.32 34.66
C ALA A 190 -36.82 17.21 36.03
N ALA A 191 -35.61 16.63 36.10
CA ALA A 191 -34.83 16.57 37.32
C ALA A 191 -34.41 17.97 37.80
N ALA A 192 -33.95 18.83 36.88
CA ALA A 192 -33.55 20.20 37.20
C ALA A 192 -34.72 21.05 37.70
N GLU A 193 -35.92 20.89 37.12
CA GLU A 193 -37.14 21.55 37.59
C GLU A 193 -37.51 21.07 39.00
N GLN A 194 -37.48 19.76 39.25
CA GLN A 194 -37.75 19.21 40.58
C GLN A 194 -36.73 19.68 41.62
N ASP A 195 -35.44 19.71 41.27
CA ASP A 195 -34.39 20.20 42.14
C ASP A 195 -34.54 21.69 42.43
N ALA A 196 -34.91 22.50 41.43
CA ALA A 196 -35.21 23.91 41.63
C ALA A 196 -36.37 24.11 42.61
N MET A 197 -37.45 23.33 42.49
CA MET A 197 -38.57 23.35 43.42
C MET A 197 -38.15 22.96 44.84
N ASN A 198 -37.32 21.92 44.98
CA ASN A 198 -36.81 21.46 46.27
C ASN A 198 -35.92 22.52 46.94
N VAL A 199 -35.06 23.19 46.16
CA VAL A 199 -34.20 24.29 46.65
C VAL A 199 -35.05 25.46 47.14
N ILE A 200 -36.08 25.85 46.39
CA ILE A 200 -36.99 26.93 46.80
C ILE A 200 -37.70 26.55 48.11
N ALA A 201 -38.25 25.34 48.21
CA ALA A 201 -38.92 24.87 49.41
C ALA A 201 -37.99 24.85 50.64
N SER A 202 -36.75 24.37 50.48
CA SER A 202 -35.73 24.39 51.55
C SER A 202 -35.40 25.82 51.97
N ALA A 203 -35.19 26.72 50.99
CA ALA A 203 -34.89 28.12 51.26
C ALA A 203 -36.05 28.82 52.00
N GLU A 204 -37.30 28.58 51.60
CA GLU A 204 -38.48 29.12 52.28
C GLU A 204 -38.56 28.62 53.73
N GLN A 205 -38.29 27.33 53.96
CA GLN A 205 -38.25 26.76 55.31
C GLN A 205 -37.15 27.42 56.16
N GLU A 206 -35.93 27.50 55.63
CA GLU A 206 -34.78 28.13 56.29
C GLU A 206 -35.04 29.60 56.62
N ILE A 207 -35.65 30.36 55.69
CA ILE A 207 -36.05 31.75 55.93
C ILE A 207 -37.09 31.82 57.05
N SER A 208 -38.09 30.95 57.06
CA SER A 208 -39.11 30.92 58.12
C SER A 208 -38.48 30.64 59.50
N GLU A 209 -37.53 29.72 59.55
CA GLU A 209 -36.80 29.37 60.77
C GLU A 209 -35.91 30.52 61.24
N ALA A 210 -35.17 31.16 60.33
CA ALA A 210 -34.34 32.33 60.61
C ALA A 210 -35.19 33.52 61.10
N VAL A 211 -36.35 33.78 60.50
CA VAL A 211 -37.27 34.83 60.93
C VAL A 211 -37.78 34.55 62.35
N ARG A 212 -38.16 33.30 62.66
CA ARG A 212 -38.60 32.93 64.01
C ARG A 212 -37.47 33.08 65.03
N ALA A 213 -36.23 32.73 64.67
CA ALA A 213 -35.06 32.91 65.52
C ALA A 213 -34.82 34.40 65.79
N ALA A 214 -34.77 35.23 64.75
CA ALA A 214 -34.58 36.69 64.88
C ALA A 214 -35.68 37.35 65.72
N GLN A 215 -36.94 36.94 65.56
CA GLN A 215 -38.04 37.44 66.40
C GLN A 215 -37.87 37.08 67.88
N ARG A 216 -37.38 35.87 68.18
CA ARG A 216 -37.12 35.46 69.57
C ARG A 216 -35.97 36.27 70.17
N GLU A 217 -34.88 36.44 69.42
CA GLU A 217 -33.73 37.24 69.84
C GLU A 217 -34.14 38.70 70.10
N LEU A 218 -34.92 39.31 69.21
CA LEU A 218 -35.44 40.66 69.39
C LEU A 218 -36.33 40.77 70.64
N LYS A 219 -37.19 39.79 70.91
CA LYS A 219 -38.03 39.77 72.12
C LYS A 219 -37.19 39.71 73.39
N CYS A 220 -36.16 38.86 73.42
CA CYS A 220 -35.24 38.79 74.56
C CYS A 220 -34.51 40.12 74.76
N TYR A 221 -33.96 40.72 73.70
CA TYR A 221 -33.28 42.01 73.77
C TYR A 221 -34.17 43.14 74.29
N VAL A 222 -35.42 43.20 73.82
CA VAL A 222 -36.40 44.19 74.29
C VAL A 222 -36.78 43.96 75.75
N ALA A 223 -36.93 42.70 76.18
CA ALA A 223 -37.19 42.36 77.57
C ALA A 223 -36.02 42.81 78.47
N ASP A 224 -34.78 42.51 78.09
CA ASP A 224 -33.58 42.93 78.83
C ASP A 224 -33.47 44.46 78.93
N LEU A 225 -33.75 45.18 77.83
CA LEU A 225 -33.75 46.64 77.84
C LEU A 225 -34.87 47.22 78.73
N ALA A 226 -36.07 46.61 78.69
CA ALA A 226 -37.19 47.03 79.52
C ALA A 226 -36.89 46.82 81.01
N VAL A 227 -36.30 45.68 81.38
CA VAL A 227 -35.84 45.41 82.76
C VAL A 227 -34.77 46.43 83.16
N GLY A 228 -33.76 46.66 82.32
CA GLY A 228 -32.71 47.64 82.62
C GLY A 228 -33.23 49.10 82.74
N LEU A 229 -34.29 49.47 82.03
CA LEU A 229 -34.98 50.75 82.22
C LEU A 229 -35.83 50.79 83.48
N ALA A 230 -36.50 49.69 83.82
CA ALA A 230 -37.27 49.56 85.05
C ALA A 230 -36.36 49.66 86.28
N GLU A 231 -35.23 48.95 86.30
CA GLU A 231 -34.21 49.04 87.35
C GLU A 231 -33.74 50.49 87.58
N LYS A 232 -33.52 51.26 86.50
CA LYS A 232 -33.12 52.68 86.60
C LYS A 232 -34.24 53.58 87.11
N LYS A 233 -35.51 53.23 86.87
CA LYS A 233 -36.68 54.02 87.28
C LYS A 233 -37.15 53.69 88.70
N ILE A 234 -36.97 52.46 89.16
CA ILE A 234 -37.34 52.04 90.51
C ILE A 234 -36.38 52.72 91.50
N LYS A 235 -36.92 53.68 92.26
CA LYS A 235 -36.27 54.22 93.46
C LYS A 235 -37.06 53.74 94.66
N VAL A 236 -36.43 52.95 95.52
CA VAL A 236 -37.06 52.45 96.74
C VAL A 236 -36.94 53.52 97.81
N ASP A 237 -38.06 54.11 98.18
CA ASP A 237 -38.22 54.97 99.35
C ASP A 237 -38.80 54.17 100.53
N GLU A 238 -38.62 54.69 101.74
CA GLU A 238 -38.94 53.98 102.99
C GLU A 238 -40.44 53.63 103.12
N VAL A 239 -41.33 54.41 102.48
CA VAL A 239 -42.78 54.14 102.45
C VAL A 239 -43.11 52.96 101.52
N THR A 240 -42.45 52.87 100.36
CA THR A 240 -42.64 51.76 99.42
C THR A 240 -42.10 50.45 99.99
N ASP A 241 -41.00 50.48 100.72
CA ASP A 241 -40.41 49.30 101.36
C ASP A 241 -41.34 48.67 102.41
N GLN A 242 -41.93 49.49 103.30
CA GLN A 242 -42.90 49.01 104.29
C GLN A 242 -44.17 48.42 103.62
N ALA A 243 -44.65 49.03 102.54
CA ALA A 243 -45.79 48.53 101.79
C ALA A 243 -45.51 47.16 101.13
N LEU A 244 -44.28 46.94 100.63
CA LEU A 244 -43.86 45.64 100.07
C LEU A 244 -43.80 44.55 101.14
N VAL A 245 -43.22 44.84 102.31
CA VAL A 245 -43.11 43.87 103.42
C VAL A 245 -44.50 43.43 103.92
N HIS A 246 -45.44 44.37 104.07
CA HIS A 246 -46.81 44.04 104.46
C HIS A 246 -47.55 43.22 103.38
N GLY A 247 -47.34 43.53 102.10
CA GLY A 247 -47.91 42.77 100.98
C GLY A 247 -47.41 41.33 100.93
N PHE A 248 -46.10 41.11 101.07
CA PHE A 248 -45.51 39.76 101.13
C PHE A 248 -46.00 38.96 102.35
N ALA A 249 -46.08 39.60 103.53
CA ALA A 249 -46.61 38.96 104.72
C ALA A 249 -48.07 38.51 104.55
N ALA A 250 -48.90 39.32 103.87
CA ALA A 250 -50.29 38.96 103.55
C ALA A 250 -50.40 37.82 102.53
N GLN A 251 -49.53 37.78 101.52
CA GLN A 251 -49.49 36.72 100.51
C GLN A 251 -49.10 35.37 101.13
N LEU A 252 -48.05 35.35 101.96
CA LEU A 252 -47.59 34.13 102.66
C LEU A 252 -48.63 33.60 103.66
N GLY A 253 -49.42 34.49 104.27
CA GLY A 253 -50.55 34.09 105.12
C GLY A 253 -51.72 33.47 104.36
N LYS A 254 -51.82 33.71 103.04
CA LYS A 254 -52.91 33.24 102.18
C LYS A 254 -52.60 31.91 101.47
N ASP A 255 -51.33 31.67 101.14
CA ASP A 255 -50.86 30.43 100.50
C ASP A 255 -50.46 29.34 101.53
N GLY A 256 -50.49 29.66 102.83
CA GLY A 256 -50.15 28.77 103.95
C GLY A 256 -51.34 28.07 104.63
N GLN A 257 -52.53 28.06 104.03
CA GLN A 257 -53.70 27.28 104.48
C GLN A 257 -54.01 26.11 103.54
#